data_AF-A0A923UT70-F1
#
_entry.id   AF-A0A923UT70-F1
#
_cell.length_a   1.000
_cell.length_b   1.000
_cell.length_c   1.000
_cell.angle_alpha   90.00
_cell.angle_beta   90.00
_cell.angle_gamma   90.00
#
_symmetry.space_group_name_H-M   'P 1'
#
loop_
_entity.id
_entity.type
_entity.pdbx_description
1 polymer ?
#
loop_
_entity_poly.entity_id
_entity_poly.type
_entity_poly.pdbx_seq_one_letter_code
_entity_poly.pdbx_strand_id
1 'polypeptide(L)'
;MVTKAYIQSGILELYVLNQISAQEMLDVELMRATYPTINDEIIAIEKTMEQLALSNQKTPPTFIKDKILAQLNTVPIQSFVTNTPVNNTKKFPNYLAYAASIIVIVGLLSIIYLLNKYNL
;
A
#
# COMPACT_ATOMS: atom_id res chain seq x y z
N MET A 1 31.16 5.83 0.98
CA MET A 1 32.11 5.45 2.05
C MET A 1 31.51 5.67 3.45
N VAL A 2 30.79 6.77 3.69
CA VAL A 2 30.17 7.09 5.00
C VAL A 2 29.06 6.11 5.42
N THR A 3 28.20 5.64 4.49
CA THR A 3 27.09 4.74 4.81
C THR A 3 27.52 3.35 5.28
N LYS A 4 28.57 2.78 4.68
CA LYS A 4 29.04 1.42 5.00
C LYS A 4 29.62 1.32 6.41
N ALA A 5 30.42 2.30 6.83
CA ALA A 5 30.98 2.32 8.18
C ALA A 5 29.89 2.47 9.25
N TYR A 6 28.85 3.26 8.96
CA TYR A 6 27.71 3.42 9.84
C TYR A 6 26.91 2.12 10.01
N ILE A 7 26.60 1.45 8.88
CA ILE A 7 25.92 0.14 8.90
C ILE A 7 26.73 -0.90 9.69
N GLN A 8 28.05 -0.91 9.55
CA GLN A 8 28.93 -1.87 10.22
C GLN A 8 29.25 -1.51 11.69
N SER A 9 28.75 -0.38 12.19
CA SER A 9 29.07 0.09 13.55
C SER A 9 28.31 -0.65 14.64
N GLY A 10 27.25 -1.38 14.31
CA GLY A 10 26.36 -2.05 15.28
C GLY A 10 25.24 -1.16 15.81
N ILE A 11 25.18 0.12 15.41
CA ILE A 11 24.19 1.08 15.95
C ILE A 11 22.76 0.76 15.51
N LEU A 12 22.57 0.14 14.34
CA LEU A 12 21.25 -0.15 13.80
C LEU A 12 20.60 -1.35 14.51
N GLU A 13 21.39 -2.32 14.93
CA GLU A 13 20.97 -3.46 15.75
C GLU A 13 20.51 -2.98 17.13
N LEU A 14 21.29 -2.10 17.75
CA LEU A 14 20.92 -1.48 19.02
C LEU A 14 19.67 -0.60 18.87
N TYR A 15 19.53 0.11 17.75
CA TYR A 15 18.34 0.89 17.43
C TYR A 15 17.09 0.02 17.38
N VAL A 16 17.11 -1.09 16.63
CA VAL A 16 15.97 -2.02 16.51
C VAL A 16 15.62 -2.65 17.87
N LEU A 17 16.64 -2.95 18.68
CA LEU A 17 16.46 -3.45 20.05
C LEU A 17 16.02 -2.38 21.07
N ASN A 18 15.93 -1.11 20.64
CA ASN A 18 15.67 0.04 21.49
C ASN A 18 16.66 0.15 22.68
N GLN A 19 17.94 -0.18 22.42
CA GLN A 19 19.06 -0.17 23.37
C GLN A 19 20.05 0.97 23.10
N ILE A 20 19.55 2.11 22.64
CA ILE A 20 20.35 3.32 22.36
C ILE A 20 19.85 4.51 23.17
N SER A 21 20.66 5.55 23.27
CA SER A 21 20.24 6.81 23.89
C SER A 21 19.26 7.59 23.00
N ALA A 22 18.53 8.54 23.60
CA ALA A 22 17.62 9.41 22.85
C ALA A 22 18.34 10.27 21.80
N GLN A 23 19.60 10.64 22.03
CA GLN A 23 20.40 11.38 21.05
C GLN A 23 20.74 10.50 19.84
N GLU A 24 21.22 9.29 20.09
CA GLU A 24 21.54 8.33 19.02
C GLU A 24 20.30 7.95 18.22
N MET A 25 19.14 7.84 18.88
CA MET A 25 17.86 7.62 18.21
C MET A 25 17.58 8.71 17.17
N LEU A 26 17.73 9.98 17.55
CA LEU A 26 17.56 11.10 16.62
C LEU A 26 18.58 11.06 15.47
N ASP A 27 19.82 10.69 15.76
CA ASP A 27 20.87 10.58 14.74
C ASP A 27 20.56 9.46 13.74
N VAL A 28 20.09 8.29 14.20
CA VAL A 28 19.65 7.20 13.31
C VAL A 28 18.47 7.63 12.46
N GLU A 29 17.50 8.34 13.04
CA GLU A 29 16.33 8.85 12.32
C GLU A 29 16.72 9.84 11.21
N LEU A 30 17.64 10.76 11.49
CA LEU A 30 18.18 11.70 10.50
C LEU A 30 18.93 10.96 9.38
N MET A 31 19.76 9.99 9.76
CA MET A 31 20.52 9.18 8.82
C MET A 31 19.59 8.35 7.93
N ARG A 32 18.53 7.76 8.49
CA ARG A 32 17.49 7.02 7.77
C ARG A 32 16.75 7.90 6.77
N ALA A 33 16.43 9.14 7.13
CA ALA A 33 15.79 10.09 6.22
C ALA A 33 16.70 10.49 5.04
N THR A 34 18.01 10.51 5.27
CA THR A 34 19.00 10.95 4.27
C THR A 34 19.45 9.81 3.35
N TYR A 35 19.56 8.59 3.88
CA TYR A 35 20.11 7.42 3.17
C TYR A 35 19.13 6.25 3.20
N PRO A 36 18.38 6.00 2.12
CA PRO A 36 17.43 4.88 2.05
C PRO A 36 18.04 3.51 2.33
N THR A 37 19.34 3.32 2.03
CA THR A 37 20.07 2.08 2.33
C THR A 37 20.12 1.74 3.81
N ILE A 38 19.98 2.73 4.70
CA ILE A 38 19.90 2.51 6.16
C ILE A 38 18.55 1.89 6.52
N ASN A 39 17.47 2.31 5.87
CA ASN A 39 16.17 1.68 6.05
C ASN A 39 16.16 0.24 5.56
N ASP A 40 16.81 -0.03 4.43
CA ASP A 40 16.95 -1.40 3.91
C ASP A 40 17.69 -2.32 4.90
N GLU A 41 18.75 -1.81 5.53
CA GLU A 41 19.51 -2.53 6.55
C GLU A 41 18.66 -2.77 7.82
N ILE A 42 17.93 -1.76 8.30
CA ILE A 42 17.02 -1.90 9.45
C ILE A 42 16.00 -3.01 9.19
N ILE A 43 15.38 -3.04 8.00
CA ILE A 43 14.42 -4.10 7.63
C ILE A 43 15.10 -5.48 7.61
N ALA A 44 16.35 -5.57 7.12
CA ALA A 44 17.09 -6.82 7.10
C ALA A 44 17.38 -7.35 8.53
N ILE A 45 17.72 -6.44 9.45
CA ILE A 45 17.92 -6.74 10.87
C ILE A 45 16.60 -7.22 11.50
N GLU A 46 15.51 -6.47 11.33
CA GLU A 46 14.17 -6.81 11.85
C GLU A 46 13.71 -8.19 11.38
N LYS A 47 13.90 -8.50 10.09
CA LYS A 47 13.55 -9.81 9.53
C LYS A 47 14.39 -10.93 10.12
N THR A 48 15.69 -10.69 10.36
CA THR A 48 16.56 -11.67 11.02
C THR A 48 16.10 -11.94 12.44
N MET A 49 15.70 -10.89 13.18
CA MET A 49 15.15 -11.01 14.52
C MET A 49 13.79 -11.71 14.54
N GLU A 50 12.92 -11.45 13.57
CA GLU A 50 11.65 -12.15 13.39
C GLU A 50 11.88 -13.66 13.22
N GLN A 51 12.81 -14.04 12.34
CA GLN A 51 13.16 -15.45 12.13
C GLN A 51 13.68 -16.10 13.41
N LEU A 52 14.53 -15.41 14.17
CA LEU A 52 15.02 -15.87 15.45
C LEU A 52 13.89 -16.02 16.49
N ALA A 53 12.93 -15.09 16.51
CA ALA A 53 11.78 -15.16 17.40
C ALA A 53 10.87 -16.35 17.04
N LEU A 54 10.62 -16.57 15.75
CA LEU A 54 9.84 -17.70 15.26
C LEU A 54 10.52 -19.04 15.56
N SER A 55 11.84 -19.14 15.40
CA SER A 55 12.58 -20.37 15.72
C SER A 55 12.59 -20.69 17.22
N ASN A 56 12.44 -19.67 18.06
CA ASN A 56 12.45 -19.78 19.52
C ASN A 56 11.06 -19.57 20.16
N GLN A 57 9.99 -19.67 19.37
CA GLN A 57 8.63 -19.40 19.83
C GLN A 57 8.21 -20.38 20.95
N LYS A 58 7.48 -19.86 21.94
CA LYS A 58 6.91 -20.65 23.04
C LYS A 58 5.39 -20.50 23.04
N THR A 59 4.70 -21.58 23.37
CA THR A 59 3.24 -21.56 23.44
C THR A 59 2.79 -20.63 24.58
N PRO A 60 2.02 -19.57 24.29
CA PRO A 60 1.50 -18.70 25.34
C PRO A 60 0.37 -19.41 26.13
N PRO A 61 0.08 -18.99 27.36
CA PRO A 61 -1.08 -19.49 28.10
C PRO A 61 -2.40 -19.24 27.35
N THR A 62 -3.32 -20.21 27.39
CA THR A 62 -4.56 -20.20 26.59
C THR A 62 -5.45 -18.98 26.86
N PHE A 63 -5.48 -18.48 28.10
CA PHE A 63 -6.32 -17.34 28.50
C PHE A 63 -5.87 -15.98 27.93
N ILE A 64 -4.62 -15.87 27.44
CA ILE A 64 -4.07 -14.59 26.98
C ILE A 64 -4.79 -14.09 25.73
N LYS A 65 -5.15 -15.00 24.81
CA LYS A 65 -5.90 -14.65 23.60
C LYS A 65 -7.24 -14.01 23.94
N ASP A 66 -8.02 -14.65 24.81
CA ASP A 66 -9.35 -14.16 25.20
C ASP A 66 -9.25 -12.83 25.94
N LYS A 67 -8.25 -12.66 26.81
CA LYS A 67 -7.99 -11.40 27.52
C LYS A 67 -7.70 -10.24 26.55
N ILE A 68 -6.86 -10.47 25.53
CA ILE A 68 -6.53 -9.44 24.53
C ILE A 68 -7.78 -9.06 23.73
N LEU A 69 -8.54 -10.05 23.24
CA LEU A 69 -9.76 -9.81 22.45
C LEU A 69 -10.83 -9.06 23.27
N ALA A 70 -10.99 -9.38 24.55
CA ALA A 70 -11.91 -8.68 25.43
C ALA A 70 -11.53 -7.19 25.57
N GLN A 71 -10.24 -6.85 25.70
CA GLN A 71 -9.80 -5.47 25.80
C GLN A 71 -10.02 -4.67 24.51
N LEU A 72 -9.84 -5.28 23.34
CA LEU A 72 -10.09 -4.62 22.06
C LEU A 72 -11.56 -4.22 21.89
N ASN A 73 -12.50 -5.04 22.37
CA ASN A 73 -13.94 -4.78 22.30
C ASN A 73 -14.40 -3.63 23.23
N THR A 74 -13.56 -3.21 24.17
CA THR A 74 -13.86 -2.09 25.09
C THR A 74 -13.41 -0.73 24.57
N VAL A 75 -12.64 -0.70 23.48
CA VAL A 75 -12.24 0.56 22.84
C VAL A 75 -13.44 1.03 22.01
N PRO A 76 -14.09 2.16 22.37
CA PRO A 76 -15.15 2.70 21.55
C PRO A 76 -14.57 2.99 20.16
N ILE A 77 -15.16 2.40 19.13
CA ILE A 77 -14.79 2.69 17.74
C ILE A 77 -15.02 4.18 17.54
N GLN A 78 -13.94 4.95 17.49
CA GLN A 78 -14.00 6.31 16.97
C GLN A 78 -14.36 6.18 15.49
N SER A 79 -15.62 6.41 15.18
CA SER A 79 -16.08 6.64 13.82
C SER A 79 -15.29 7.82 13.28
N PHE A 80 -14.26 7.57 12.49
CA PHE A 80 -13.64 8.61 11.68
C PHE A 80 -14.73 9.14 10.77
N VAL A 81 -15.27 10.33 11.06
CA VAL A 81 -16.21 11.02 10.18
C VAL A 81 -15.43 11.41 8.93
N THR A 82 -15.42 10.53 7.94
CA THR A 82 -14.93 10.87 6.61
C THR A 82 -15.94 11.84 6.00
N ASN A 83 -15.67 13.14 6.13
CA ASN A 83 -16.29 14.17 5.30
C ASN A 83 -15.87 13.95 3.85
N THR A 84 -16.42 12.91 3.21
CA THR A 84 -16.30 12.72 1.77
C THR A 84 -17.41 13.55 1.12
N PRO A 85 -17.09 14.51 0.24
CA PRO A 85 -18.13 15.19 -0.53
C PRO A 85 -18.82 14.14 -1.41
N VAL A 86 -20.09 13.88 -1.15
CA VAL A 86 -20.97 13.08 -2.01
C VAL A 86 -21.10 13.84 -3.33
N ASN A 87 -20.22 13.54 -4.27
CA ASN A 87 -20.31 14.01 -5.64
C ASN A 87 -21.40 13.21 -6.35
N ASN A 88 -22.63 13.75 -6.30
CA ASN A 88 -23.76 13.29 -7.11
C ASN A 88 -23.45 13.49 -8.60
N THR A 89 -22.68 12.57 -9.18
CA THR A 89 -22.48 12.49 -10.62
C THR A 89 -23.79 11.99 -11.23
N LYS A 90 -24.54 12.92 -11.83
CA LYS A 90 -25.75 12.57 -12.59
C LYS A 90 -25.36 11.56 -13.67
N LYS A 91 -25.85 10.33 -13.56
CA LYS A 91 -25.68 9.28 -14.57
C LYS A 91 -26.45 9.71 -15.82
N PHE A 92 -25.74 9.97 -16.92
CA PHE A 92 -26.38 10.20 -18.20
C PHE A 92 -26.95 8.89 -18.74
N PRO A 93 -28.15 8.91 -19.35
CA PRO A 93 -28.82 7.71 -19.82
C PRO A 93 -28.12 7.08 -21.02
N ASN A 94 -28.04 5.75 -21.02
CA ASN A 94 -27.24 4.92 -21.93
C ASN A 94 -27.69 4.94 -23.41
N TYR A 95 -28.68 5.75 -23.81
CA TYR A 95 -29.18 5.78 -25.20
C TYR A 95 -28.23 6.48 -26.17
N LEU A 96 -27.37 7.38 -25.68
CA LEU A 96 -26.35 8.06 -26.49
C LEU A 96 -25.34 7.08 -27.11
N ALA A 97 -25.07 5.94 -26.44
CA ALA A 97 -24.17 4.92 -26.96
C ALA A 97 -24.76 4.15 -28.16
N TYR A 98 -26.09 4.00 -28.23
CA TYR A 98 -26.77 3.26 -29.30
C TYR A 98 -27.04 4.10 -30.55
N ALA A 99 -26.97 5.43 -30.47
CA ALA A 99 -27.22 6.30 -31.64
C ALA A 99 -26.09 6.21 -32.69
N ALA A 100 -24.84 5.98 -32.27
CA ALA A 100 -23.70 5.90 -33.18
C ALA A 100 -23.72 4.65 -34.08
N SER A 101 -24.32 3.54 -33.62
CA SER A 101 -24.34 2.28 -34.40
C SER A 101 -25.20 2.40 -35.66
N ILE A 102 -26.29 3.17 -35.60
CA ILE A 102 -27.20 3.39 -36.73
C ILE A 102 -26.49 4.17 -37.84
N ILE A 103 -25.71 5.20 -37.48
CA ILE A 103 -24.95 6.01 -38.45
C ILE A 103 -23.87 5.17 -39.15
N VAL A 104 -23.17 4.31 -38.40
CA VAL A 104 -22.13 3.43 -38.97
C VAL A 104 -22.72 2.43 -39.96
N ILE A 105 -23.86 1.80 -39.63
CA ILE A 105 -24.51 0.81 -40.50
C ILE A 105 -24.98 1.46 -41.80
N VAL A 106 -25.62 2.62 -41.74
CA VAL A 106 -26.08 3.34 -42.95
C VAL A 106 -24.89 3.78 -43.81
N GLY A 107 -23.81 4.26 -43.18
CA GLY A 107 -22.57 4.61 -43.88
C GLY A 107 -21.95 3.43 -44.63
N LEU A 108 -21.84 2.27 -43.97
CA LEU A 108 -21.31 1.05 -44.59
C LEU A 108 -22.17 0.56 -45.76
N LEU A 109 -23.49 0.59 -45.64
CA LEU A 109 -24.41 0.21 -46.72
C LEU A 109 -24.29 1.14 -47.93
N SER A 110 -24.11 2.44 -47.71
CA SER A 110 -23.90 3.41 -48.78
C SER A 110 -22.60 3.14 -49.56
N ILE A 111 -21.52 2.79 -48.86
CA ILE A 111 -20.23 2.43 -49.47
C ILE A 111 -20.35 1.17 -50.32
N ILE A 112 -21.01 0.12 -49.82
CA ILE A 112 -21.26 -1.12 -50.56
C ILE A 112 -22.09 -0.86 -51.83
N TYR A 113 -23.12 -0.03 -51.73
CA TYR A 113 -23.95 0.34 -52.88
C TYR A 113 -23.16 1.09 -53.96
N LEU A 114 -22.28 2.02 -53.56
CA LEU A 114 -21.39 2.72 -54.48
C LEU A 114 -20.44 1.76 -55.21
N LEU A 115 -19.86 0.78 -54.50
CA LEU A 115 -18.97 -0.22 -55.12
C LEU A 115 -19.68 -1.10 -56.16
N ASN A 116 -20.92 -1.52 -55.89
CA ASN A 116 -21.70 -2.33 -56.85
C ASN A 116 -22.17 -1.51 -58.06
N LYS A 117 -22.53 -0.23 -57.84
CA LYS A 117 -22.98 0.66 -58.94
C LYS A 117 -21.85 1.09 -59.87
N TYR A 118 -20.65 1.28 -59.34
CA TYR A 118 -19.46 1.71 -60.09
C TYR A 118 -18.57 0.56 -60.57
N ASN A 119 -19.11 -0.66 -60.60
CA ASN A 119 -18.44 -1.90 -61.01
C ASN A 119 -17.32 -1.66 -62.05
N LEU A 120 -16.07 -1.64 -61.56
CA LEU A 120 -14.89 -1.93 -62.35
C LEU A 120 -14.80 -3.46 -62.46
#